data_AF-A0A4V3KSF5-F1
#
_entry.id   AF-A0A4V3KSF5-F1
#
_cell.length_a   1.000
_cell.length_b   1.000
_cell.length_c   1.000
_cell.angle_alpha   90.00
_cell.angle_beta   90.00
_cell.angle_gamma   90.00
#
_symmetry.space_group_name_H-M   'P 1'
#
loop_
_entity.id
_entity.type
_entity.pdbx_description
1 polymer ?
#
loop_
_entity_poly.entity_id
_entity_poly.type
_entity_poly.pdbx_seq_one_letter_code
_entity_poly.pdbx_strand_id
1 'polypeptide(L)'
;ALSTFGFSFLTTESWNPVTEKFGALAPIYGTIITSAIAILIAVPLGIGIAIFLTELCPRALRRPIGMAVELLAGIPSIIYGIWGLFVLAPFLQTTV
;
A
#
# COMPACT_ATOMS: atom_id res chain seq x y z
N ALA A 1 16.34 20.51 1.01
CA ALA A 1 15.99 19.73 2.21
C ALA A 1 17.22 19.56 3.11
N LEU A 2 18.19 18.71 2.77
CA LEU A 2 19.44 18.58 3.56
C LEU A 2 20.26 19.88 3.65
N SER A 3 20.29 20.68 2.56
CA SER A 3 20.92 22.00 2.56
C SER A 3 20.15 23.07 3.35
N THR A 4 18.88 22.83 3.67
CA THR A 4 17.96 23.81 4.31
C THR A 4 17.71 23.48 5.78
N PHE A 5 17.60 22.19 6.12
CA PHE A 5 17.22 21.68 7.43
C PHE A 5 18.36 20.86 8.10
N GLY A 6 19.49 20.69 7.39
CA GLY A 6 20.64 19.92 7.87
C GLY A 6 20.36 18.42 8.03
N PHE A 7 21.29 17.71 8.67
CA PHE A 7 21.16 16.28 8.97
C PHE A 7 20.03 15.96 9.97
N SER A 8 19.61 16.93 10.79
CA SER A 8 18.49 16.78 11.72
C SER A 8 17.19 16.41 11.00
N PHE A 9 17.03 16.80 9.74
CA PHE A 9 15.87 16.44 8.91
C PHE A 9 15.61 14.93 8.87
N LEU A 10 16.66 14.10 8.87
CA LEU A 10 16.55 12.65 8.79
C LEU A 10 16.16 12.00 10.12
N THR A 11 16.48 12.63 11.25
CA THR A 11 16.23 12.09 12.59
C THR A 11 15.02 12.71 13.28
N THR A 12 14.54 13.85 12.78
CA THR A 12 13.36 14.52 13.32
C THR A 12 12.08 13.86 12.82
N GLU A 13 11.16 13.54 13.74
CA GLU A 13 9.83 12.99 13.41
C GLU A 13 8.79 14.08 13.18
N SER A 14 8.94 15.24 13.84
CA SER A 14 7.92 16.28 13.86
C SER A 14 7.76 16.96 12.50
N TRP A 15 6.53 17.00 12.00
CA TRP A 15 6.12 17.80 10.84
C TRP A 15 5.25 18.97 11.29
N ASN A 16 5.83 20.17 11.35
CA ASN A 16 5.13 21.39 11.75
C ASN A 16 5.27 22.49 10.68
N PRO A 17 4.24 22.66 9.81
CA PRO A 17 4.24 23.67 8.76
C PRO A 17 4.22 25.11 9.27
N VAL A 18 3.71 25.34 10.48
CA VAL A 18 3.57 26.68 11.08
C VAL A 18 4.92 27.22 11.55
N THR A 19 5.80 26.34 12.03
CA THR A 19 7.16 26.70 12.49
C THR A 19 8.25 26.34 11.47
N GLU A 20 7.86 25.94 10.26
CA GLU A 20 8.75 25.46 9.19
C GLU A 20 9.71 24.35 9.62
N LYS A 21 9.32 23.55 10.61
CA LYS A 21 10.10 22.40 11.10
C LYS A 21 9.58 21.14 10.43
N PHE A 22 10.36 20.63 9.48
CA PHE A 22 10.02 19.43 8.74
C PHE A 22 10.98 18.29 9.12
N GLY A 23 10.40 17.15 9.49
CA GLY A 23 11.12 15.92 9.77
C GLY A 23 10.75 14.84 8.77
N ALA A 24 11.74 14.08 8.31
CA ALA A 24 11.54 12.98 7.36
C ALA A 24 11.45 11.60 8.02
N LEU A 25 11.79 11.48 9.31
CA LEU A 25 11.87 10.17 9.96
C LEU A 25 10.52 9.46 9.94
N ALA A 26 9.43 10.16 10.29
CA ALA A 26 8.09 9.61 10.32
C ALA A 26 7.60 9.09 8.93
N PRO A 27 7.63 9.86 7.84
CA PRO A 27 7.22 9.35 6.53
C PRO A 27 8.15 8.27 5.97
N ILE A 28 9.46 8.33 6.23
CA ILE A 28 10.40 7.28 5.82
C ILE A 28 10.08 5.97 6.55
N TYR A 29 9.99 6.02 7.89
CA TYR A 29 9.69 4.86 8.71
C TYR A 29 8.32 4.26 8.35
N GLY A 30 7.30 5.11 8.22
CA GLY A 30 5.96 4.71 7.79
C GLY A 30 5.98 4.00 6.44
N THR A 31 6.69 4.53 5.44
CA THR A 31 6.80 3.91 4.11
C THR A 31 7.50 2.56 4.17
N ILE A 32 8.60 2.44 4.92
CA ILE A 32 9.35 1.18 5.02
C ILE A 32 8.50 0.11 5.67
N ILE A 33 7.89 0.40 6.82
CA ILE A 33 7.09 -0.58 7.56
C ILE A 33 5.85 -0.99 6.77
N THR A 34 5.12 -0.03 6.20
CA THR A 34 3.92 -0.33 5.39
C THR A 34 4.27 -1.14 4.14
N SER A 35 5.35 -0.80 3.44
CA SER A 35 5.81 -1.55 2.27
C SER A 35 6.27 -2.96 2.63
N ALA A 36 6.97 -3.13 3.76
CA ALA A 36 7.40 -4.43 4.23
C ALA A 36 6.21 -5.35 4.55
N ILE A 37 5.22 -4.83 5.27
CA ILE A 37 3.97 -5.57 5.57
C ILE A 37 3.22 -5.90 4.27
N ALA A 38 3.11 -4.94 3.36
CA ALA A 38 2.44 -5.14 2.08
C ALA A 38 3.10 -6.27 1.27
N ILE A 39 4.43 -6.28 1.16
CA ILE A 39 5.18 -7.34 0.46
C ILE A 39 4.99 -8.69 1.13
N LEU A 40 5.09 -8.73 2.47
CA LEU A 40 4.97 -9.96 3.25
C LEU A 40 3.61 -10.64 3.05
N ILE A 41 2.55 -9.88 2.78
CA ILE A 41 1.21 -10.41 2.50
C ILE A 41 1.01 -10.66 1.00
N ALA A 42 1.37 -9.70 0.14
CA ALA A 42 1.10 -9.74 -1.28
C ALA A 42 1.88 -10.84 -2.01
N VAL A 43 3.14 -11.09 -1.62
CA VAL A 43 3.99 -12.11 -2.26
C VAL A 43 3.44 -13.53 -2.08
N PRO A 44 3.21 -14.03 -0.85
CA PRO A 44 2.69 -15.39 -0.69
C PRO A 44 1.29 -15.54 -1.31
N LEU A 45 0.44 -14.50 -1.21
CA LEU A 45 -0.89 -14.53 -1.82
C LEU A 45 -0.81 -14.59 -3.36
N GLY A 46 0.05 -13.77 -3.97
CA GLY A 46 0.25 -13.75 -5.42
C GLY A 46 0.78 -15.09 -5.95
N ILE A 47 1.75 -15.69 -5.25
CA ILE A 47 2.25 -17.02 -5.57
C ILE A 47 1.14 -18.07 -5.43
N GLY A 48 0.35 -18.01 -4.36
CA GLY A 48 -0.78 -18.92 -4.15
C GLY A 48 -1.82 -18.85 -5.27
N ILE A 49 -2.19 -17.64 -5.71
CA ILE A 49 -3.10 -17.42 -6.83
C ILE A 49 -2.51 -17.97 -8.14
N ALA A 50 -1.22 -17.74 -8.38
CA ALA A 50 -0.54 -18.24 -9.56
C ALA A 50 -0.54 -19.77 -9.62
N ILE A 51 -0.21 -20.44 -8.51
CA ILE A 51 -0.23 -21.91 -8.40
C ILE A 51 -1.66 -22.43 -8.57
N PHE A 52 -2.65 -21.81 -7.91
CA PHE A 52 -4.04 -22.21 -8.05
C PHE A 52 -4.51 -22.16 -9.51
N LEU A 53 -4.25 -21.05 -10.21
CA LEU A 53 -4.69 -20.87 -11.60
C LEU A 53 -3.99 -21.81 -12.60
N THR A 54 -2.76 -22.22 -12.29
CA THR A 54 -1.95 -23.08 -13.18
C THR A 54 -2.23 -24.55 -12.95
N GLU A 55 -2.25 -25.00 -11.69
CA GLU A 55 -2.23 -26.42 -11.32
C GLU A 55 -3.58 -26.94 -10.80
N LEU A 56 -4.37 -26.12 -10.08
CA LEU A 56 -5.57 -26.60 -9.38
C LEU A 56 -6.89 -26.16 -10.01
N CYS A 57 -6.91 -25.07 -10.80
CA CYS A 57 -8.14 -24.42 -11.21
C CYS A 57 -8.91 -25.24 -12.27
N PRO A 58 -10.23 -25.49 -12.07
CA PRO A 58 -11.08 -26.13 -13.07
C PRO A 58 -11.08 -25.36 -14.41
N ARG A 59 -11.06 -26.10 -15.53
CA ARG A 59 -10.93 -25.51 -16.89
C ARG A 59 -11.96 -24.41 -17.20
N ALA A 60 -13.18 -24.54 -16.70
CA ALA A 60 -14.25 -23.56 -16.91
C ALA A 60 -14.01 -22.24 -16.16
N LEU A 61 -13.34 -22.28 -15.00
CA LEU A 61 -13.15 -21.13 -14.12
C LEU A 61 -11.81 -20.41 -14.32
N ARG A 62 -10.80 -21.10 -14.89
CA ARG A 62 -9.46 -20.53 -15.09
C ARG A 62 -9.49 -19.21 -15.86
N ARG A 63 -10.27 -19.16 -16.95
CA ARG A 63 -10.33 -17.98 -17.84
C ARG A 63 -11.03 -16.78 -17.20
N PRO A 64 -12.24 -16.89 -16.61
CA PRO A 64 -12.88 -15.75 -15.95
C PRO A 64 -12.10 -15.27 -14.72
N ILE A 65 -11.54 -16.17 -13.92
CA ILE A 65 -10.77 -15.77 -12.73
C ILE A 65 -9.48 -15.07 -13.14
N GLY A 66 -8.73 -15.62 -14.12
CA GLY A 66 -7.52 -14.97 -14.64
C GLY A 66 -7.81 -13.56 -15.16
N MET A 67 -8.90 -13.41 -15.94
CA MET A 67 -9.34 -12.09 -16.42
C MET A 67 -9.69 -11.14 -15.28
N ALA A 68 -10.38 -11.61 -14.22
CA ALA A 68 -10.68 -10.78 -13.06
C ALA A 68 -9.40 -10.29 -12.35
N VAL A 69 -8.39 -11.15 -12.20
CA VAL A 69 -7.09 -10.79 -11.61
C VAL A 69 -6.35 -9.76 -12.47
N GLU A 70 -6.33 -9.94 -13.79
CA GLU A 70 -5.74 -8.97 -14.72
C GLU A 70 -6.48 -7.63 -14.69
N LEU A 71 -7.81 -7.65 -14.62
CA LEU A 71 -8.63 -6.44 -14.51
C LEU A 71 -8.36 -5.70 -13.20
N LEU A 72 -8.18 -6.41 -12.07
CA LEU A 72 -7.80 -5.80 -10.80
C LEU A 72 -6.43 -5.09 -10.91
N ALA A 73 -5.46 -5.70 -11.59
CA ALA A 73 -4.16 -5.08 -11.84
C ALA A 73 -4.25 -3.84 -12.75
N GLY A 74 -5.28 -3.76 -13.60
CA GLY A 74 -5.54 -2.63 -14.49
C GLY A 74 -6.26 -1.45 -13.82
N ILE A 75 -6.74 -1.58 -12.59
CA ILE A 75 -7.43 -0.48 -11.89
C ILE A 75 -6.41 0.64 -11.56
N PRO A 76 -6.68 1.91 -11.90
CA PRO A 76 -5.80 3.01 -11.56
C PRO A 76 -5.63 3.17 -10.04
N SER A 77 -4.41 3.47 -9.59
CA SER A 77 -4.08 3.61 -8.16
C SER A 77 -4.95 4.64 -7.42
N ILE A 78 -5.37 5.71 -8.11
CA ILE A 78 -6.25 6.74 -7.55
C ILE A 78 -7.61 6.18 -7.11
N ILE A 79 -8.14 5.16 -7.80
CA ILE A 79 -9.43 4.54 -7.46
C ILE A 79 -9.31 3.82 -6.13
N TYR A 80 -8.22 3.09 -5.90
CA TYR A 80 -7.94 2.46 -4.60
C TYR A 80 -7.76 3.50 -3.49
N GLY A 81 -7.12 4.63 -3.78
CA GLY A 81 -6.99 5.75 -2.83
C GLY A 81 -8.35 6.33 -2.43
N ILE A 82 -9.21 6.61 -3.42
CA ILE A 82 -10.56 7.13 -3.20
C ILE A 82 -11.43 6.12 -2.43
N TRP A 83 -11.37 4.84 -2.77
CA TRP A 83 -12.04 3.78 -2.01
C TRP A 83 -11.54 3.74 -0.55
N GLY A 84 -10.22 3.88 -0.34
CA GLY A 84 -9.64 3.96 0.99
C GLY A 84 -10.20 5.12 1.81
N LEU A 85 -10.40 6.29 1.20
CA LEU A 85 -10.96 7.46 1.88
C LEU A 85 -12.46 7.34 2.18
N PHE A 86 -13.25 6.77 1.27
CA PHE A 86 -14.71 6.72 1.41
C PHE A 86 -15.25 5.45 2.06
N VAL A 87 -14.48 4.36 2.09
CA VAL A 87 -14.92 3.06 2.63
C VAL A 87 -14.05 2.64 3.80
N LEU A 88 -12.72 2.56 3.60
CA LEU A 88 -11.83 2.06 4.64
C LEU A 88 -11.67 3.03 5.81
N ALA A 89 -11.48 4.32 5.56
CA ALA A 89 -11.30 5.31 6.62
C ALA A 89 -12.52 5.43 7.56
N PRO A 90 -13.78 5.52 7.06
CA PRO A 90 -14.96 5.49 7.93
C PRO A 90 -15.11 4.17 8.68
N PHE A 91 -14.80 3.04 8.05
CA PHE A 91 -14.82 1.73 8.71
C PHE A 91 -13.83 1.66 9.88
N LEU A 92 -12.61 2.16 9.70
CA LEU A 92 -11.61 2.18 10.77
C LEU A 92 -12.01 3.15 11.88
N GLN A 93 -12.48 4.36 11.57
CA GLN A 93 -12.93 5.34 12.56
C GLN A 93 -14.10 4.87 13.44
N THR A 94 -14.91 3.95 12.93
CA THR A 94 -16.05 3.38 13.69
C THR A 94 -15.67 2.11 14.45
N THR A 95 -14.64 1.38 14.03
CA THR A 95 -14.27 0.07 14.58
C THR A 95 -13.09 0.14 15.54
N VAL A 96 -12.18 1.09 15.35
CA VAL A 96 -10.95 1.30 16.13
C VAL A 96 -11.05 2.62 16.89
#